data_AF-A0A1I4RP91-F1
#
_entry.id   AF-A0A1I4RP91-F1
#
_cell.length_a   1.000
_cell.length_b   1.000
_cell.length_c   1.000
_cell.angle_alpha   90.00
_cell.angle_beta   90.00
_cell.angle_gamma   90.00
#
_symmetry.space_group_name_H-M   'P 1'
#
loop_
_entity.id
_entity.type
_entity.pdbx_description
1 polymer ?
#
loop_
_entity_poly.entity_id
_entity_poly.type
_entity_poly.pdbx_seq_one_letter_code
_entity_poly.pdbx_strand_id
1 'polypeptide(L)' 'MASYMLTRAGIDEARIARIEGAADRMPRNTADPKAPENRRIEILLQGAPG' A
#
# COMPACT_ATOMS: atom_id res chain seq x y z
N MET A 1 10.39 3.71 4.73
CA MET A 1 10.89 4.00 3.36
C MET A 1 9.77 4.37 2.38
N ALA A 2 8.58 3.75 2.45
CA ALA A 2 7.49 4.08 1.52
C ALA A 2 7.08 5.57 1.53
N SER A 3 6.97 6.22 2.70
CA SER A 3 6.67 7.66 2.81
C SER A 3 7.67 8.51 2.02
N TYR A 4 8.96 8.31 2.27
CA TYR A 4 10.03 9.02 1.57
C TYR A 4 9.92 8.90 0.05
N MET A 5 9.64 7.69 -0.48
CA MET A 5 9.53 7.49 -1.93
C MET A 5 8.32 8.21 -2.53
N LEU A 6 7.20 8.24 -1.81
CA LEU A 6 5.98 8.94 -2.24
C LEU A 6 6.18 10.46 -2.20
N THR A 7 6.78 11.00 -1.14
CA THR A 7 7.08 12.43 -1.02
C THR A 7 8.09 12.89 -2.07
N ARG A 8 9.14 12.09 -2.32
CA ARG A 8 10.10 12.36 -3.40
C ARG A 8 9.45 12.36 -4.78
N ALA A 9 8.39 11.57 -4.98
CA ALA A 9 7.61 11.56 -6.20
C ALA A 9 6.62 12.73 -6.33
N GLY A 10 6.55 13.64 -5.33
CA GLY A 10 5.71 14.83 -5.36
C GLY A 10 4.36 14.70 -4.65
N ILE A 11 4.12 13.62 -3.91
CA ILE A 11 2.94 13.52 -3.04
C ILE A 11 3.22 14.33 -1.77
N ASP A 12 2.38 15.32 -1.48
CA ASP A 12 2.43 16.04 -0.22
C ASP A 12 2.29 15.06 0.95
N GLU A 13 3.24 15.11 1.88
CA GLU A 13 3.27 14.25 3.07
C GLU A 13 2.00 14.36 3.90
N ALA A 14 1.37 15.55 3.93
CA ALA A 14 0.11 15.78 4.63
C ALA A 14 -1.06 14.95 4.06
N ARG A 15 -0.94 14.41 2.84
CA ARG A 15 -1.96 13.55 2.21
C ARG A 15 -1.79 12.07 2.53
N ILE A 16 -0.71 11.68 3.20
CA ILE A 16 -0.45 10.29 3.58
C ILE A 16 -1.11 10.02 4.93
N ALA A 17 -2.29 9.40 4.91
CA ALA A 17 -3.02 9.08 6.14
C ALA A 17 -2.35 7.95 6.95
N ARG A 18 -1.87 6.89 6.28
CA ARG A 18 -1.29 5.72 6.92
C ARG A 18 -0.40 4.93 5.96
N ILE A 19 0.63 4.27 6.50
CA ILE A 19 1.47 3.29 5.79
C ILE A 19 1.57 2.04 6.65
N GLU A 20 1.27 0.87 6.08
CA GLU A 20 1.25 -0.41 6.80
C GLU A 20 2.01 -1.51 6.04
N GLY A 21 2.57 -2.46 6.78
CA GLY A 21 3.14 -3.69 6.25
C GLY A 21 2.23 -4.88 6.52
N ALA A 22 1.58 -5.40 5.48
CA ALA A 22 0.73 -6.60 5.61
C ALA A 22 1.55 -7.89 5.78
N ALA A 23 2.77 -7.92 5.23
CA ALA A 23 3.60 -9.13 5.14
C ALA A 23 2.82 -10.30 4.51
N ASP A 24 2.78 -11.46 5.16
CA ASP A 24 2.08 -12.68 4.75
C ASP A 24 0.67 -12.81 5.33
N ARG A 25 0.19 -11.80 6.07
CA ARG A 25 -1.09 -11.87 6.79
C ARG A 25 -2.33 -11.65 5.91
N MET A 26 -2.16 -11.08 4.72
CA MET A 26 -3.25 -10.74 3.79
C MET A 26 -2.91 -11.13 2.33
N PRO A 27 -2.73 -12.42 2.03
CA PRO A 27 -2.45 -12.87 0.67
C PRO A 27 -3.66 -12.62 -0.24
N ARG A 28 -3.41 -12.18 -1.47
CA ARG A 28 -4.44 -12.02 -2.51
C ARG A 28 -4.88 -13.38 -3.04
N ASN A 29 -3.91 -14.28 -3.23
CA ASN A 29 -4.12 -15.68 -3.54
C ASN A 29 -3.81 -16.49 -2.28
N THR A 30 -4.87 -16.87 -1.54
CA THR A 30 -4.75 -17.68 -0.32
C THR A 30 -4.43 -19.14 -0.62
N ALA A 31 -4.70 -19.62 -1.84
CA ALA A 31 -4.47 -21.01 -2.24
C ALA A 31 -2.98 -21.30 -2.48
N ASP A 32 -2.20 -20.30 -2.91
CA ASP A 32 -0.74 -20.36 -2.97
C ASP A 32 -0.12 -19.14 -2.27
N PRO A 33 0.26 -19.26 -0.98
CA PRO A 33 0.87 -18.16 -0.23
C PRO A 33 2.17 -17.61 -0.85
N LYS A 34 2.90 -18.41 -1.65
CA LYS A 34 4.18 -17.99 -2.26
C LYS A 34 4.01 -17.40 -3.66
N ALA A 35 2.79 -17.36 -4.18
CA ALA A 35 2.50 -16.88 -5.51
C ALA A 35 3.00 -15.43 -5.74
N PRO A 36 3.53 -15.10 -6.93
CA PRO A 36 4.09 -13.77 -7.22
C PRO A 36 3.13 -12.62 -6.94
N GLU A 37 1.83 -12.80 -7.20
CA GLU A 37 0.78 -11.81 -7.00
C GLU A 37 0.57 -11.39 -5.53
N ASN A 38 1.04 -12.19 -4.57
CA ASN A 38 0.99 -11.82 -3.15
C ASN A 38 2.03 -10.73 -2.81
N ARG A 39 3.07 -10.54 -3.63
CA ARG A 39 4.11 -9.50 -3.46
C ARG A 39 3.67 -8.21 -4.13
N ARG A 40 2.86 -7.41 -3.43
CA ARG A 40 2.22 -6.21 -4.00
C ARG A 40 2.24 -5.01 -3.06
N ILE A 41 1.99 -3.84 -3.63
CA ILE A 41 1.72 -2.58 -2.92
C ILE A 41 0.30 -2.17 -3.28
N GLU A 42 -0.52 -1.85 -2.27
CA GLU A 42 -1.88 -1.34 -2.45
C GLU A 42 -1.92 0.15 -2.06
N ILE A 43 -2.63 0.96 -2.85
CA ILE A 43 -2.84 2.39 -2.58
C ILE A 43 -4.35 2.61 -2.46
N LEU A 44 -4.80 2.99 -1.26
CA LEU A 44 -6.17 3.38 -1.02
C LEU A 44 -6.29 4.91 -1.13
N LEU A 45 -7.09 5.39 -2.09
CA LEU A 45 -7.44 6.79 -2.19
C LEU A 45 -8.72 7.04 -1.39
N GLN A 46 -8.63 7.85 -0.34
CA GLN A 46 -9.78 8.27 0.45
C GLN A 46 -10.25 9.63 -0.07
N GLY A 47 -11.33 9.65 -0.85
CA GLY A 47 -11.99 10.87 -1.27
C GLY A 47 -12.83 11.48 -0.12
N ALA A 48 -13.15 12.76 -0.22
CA ALA A 48 -14.27 13.30 0.54
C ALA A 48 -15.57 12.64 0.03
N PRO A 49 -16.55 12.30 0.91
CA PRO A 49 -17.88 11.99 0.42
C PRO A 49 -18.37 13.19 -0.42
N GLY A 50 -18.73 12.91 -1.67
CA GLY A 50 -19.30 13.91 -2.59
C GLY A 50 -20.71 14.31 -2.20
#